data_AF-A0A8T6M6U3-F1
#
_entry.id   AF-A0A8T6M6U3-F1
#
_cell.length_a   1.000
_cell.length_b   1.000
_cell.length_c   1.000
_cell.angle_alpha   90.00
_cell.angle_beta   90.00
_cell.angle_gamma   90.00
#
_symmetry.space_group_name_H-M   'P 1'
#
loop_
_entity.id
_entity.type
_entity.pdbx_description
1 polymer ?
#
loop_
_entity_poly.entity_id
_entity_poly.type
_entity_poly.pdbx_seq_one_letter_code
_entity_poly.pdbx_strand_id
1 'polypeptide(L)' 'MDKSELGKFISSNLRRGLKIEEIKQHLLSQGFFDYDIREAISKLNLREFSKKRGEKVPIKKIESIEGWDKDFSKD' A
#
# COMPACT_ATOMS: atom_id res chain seq x y z
N MET A 1 3.70 16.99 8.86
CA MET A 1 2.27 16.68 8.76
C MET A 1 1.86 16.05 10.07
N ASP A 2 0.81 16.56 10.70
CA ASP A 2 0.32 16.05 11.98
C ASP A 2 -0.68 14.90 11.81
N LYS A 3 -0.87 14.07 12.85
CA LYS A 3 -1.86 12.97 12.84
C LYS A 3 -3.27 13.47 12.50
N SER A 4 -3.61 14.68 12.92
CA SER A 4 -4.89 15.35 12.64
C SER A 4 -5.06 15.75 11.16
N GLU A 5 -3.96 15.83 10.40
CA GLU A 5 -3.96 16.18 8.98
C GLU A 5 -3.97 14.95 8.07
N LEU A 6 -3.64 13.77 8.61
CA LEU A 6 -3.58 12.52 7.86
C LEU A 6 -4.90 12.23 7.13
N GLY A 7 -6.03 12.42 7.82
CA GLY A 7 -7.36 12.24 7.24
C GLY A 7 -7.65 13.21 6.10
N LYS A 8 -7.24 14.48 6.23
CA LYS A 8 -7.39 15.49 5.17
C LYS A 8 -6.51 15.15 3.96
N PHE A 9 -5.28 14.71 4.19
CA PHE A 9 -4.37 14.29 3.14
C PHE A 9 -4.92 13.09 2.37
N ILE A 10 -5.37 12.05 3.08
CA ILE A 10 -5.97 10.86 2.46
C ILE A 10 -7.20 11.27 1.66
N SER A 11 -8.14 12.00 2.25
CA SER A 11 -9.36 12.43 1.55
C SER A 11 -9.08 13.29 0.30
N SER A 12 -8.13 14.23 0.39
CA SER A 12 -7.73 15.09 -0.73
C SER A 12 -7.13 14.28 -1.89
N ASN A 13 -6.23 13.34 -1.60
CA ASN A 13 -5.62 12.50 -2.63
C ASN A 13 -6.61 11.52 -3.24
N LEU A 14 -7.55 10.98 -2.46
CA LEU A 14 -8.63 10.16 -3.00
C LEU A 14 -9.55 10.95 -3.95
N ARG A 15 -9.90 12.20 -3.60
CA ARG A 15 -10.65 13.09 -4.50
C ARG A 15 -9.90 13.41 -5.79
N ARG A 16 -8.57 13.37 -5.77
CA ARG A 16 -7.70 13.51 -6.95
C ARG A 16 -7.57 12.22 -7.76
N GLY A 17 -8.17 11.11 -7.32
CA GLY A 17 -8.16 9.83 -8.01
C GLY A 17 -6.97 8.93 -7.67
N LEU A 18 -6.16 9.26 -6.66
CA LEU A 18 -5.07 8.38 -6.24
C LEU A 18 -5.61 7.12 -5.57
N LYS A 19 -4.91 6.01 -5.76
CA LYS A 19 -5.23 4.74 -5.08
C LYS A 19 -4.82 4.81 -3.62
N ILE A 20 -5.62 4.19 -2.75
CA ILE A 20 -5.33 4.05 -1.32
C ILE A 20 -3.95 3.44 -1.08
N GLU A 21 -3.53 2.46 -1.90
CA GLU A 21 -2.23 1.82 -1.77
C GLU A 21 -1.07 2.80 -2.02
N GLU A 22 -1.19 3.71 -2.98
CA GLU A 22 -0.16 4.71 -3.24
C GLU A 22 -0.10 5.76 -2.13
N ILE A 23 -1.27 6.21 -1.66
CA ILE A 23 -1.37 7.12 -0.51
C ILE A 23 -0.74 6.47 0.73
N LYS A 24 -0.97 5.17 0.94
CA LYS A 24 -0.40 4.40 2.04
C LYS A 24 1.12 4.31 1.93
N GLN A 25 1.66 3.95 0.76
CA GLN A 25 3.11 3.88 0.55
C GLN A 25 3.77 5.23 0.78
N HIS A 26 3.15 6.32 0.28
CA HIS A 26 3.65 7.67 0.51
C HIS A 26 3.72 8.02 2.00
N LEU A 27 2.68 7.71 2.77
CA LEU A 27 2.66 7.97 4.22
C LEU A 27 3.67 7.11 4.98
N LEU A 28 3.85 5.84 4.60
CA LEU A 28 4.89 4.98 5.17
C LEU A 28 6.29 5.54 4.90
N SER A 29 6.56 6.01 3.67
CA SER A 29 7.83 6.64 3.31
C SER A 29 8.09 7.96 4.05
N GLN A 30 7.04 8.64 4.53
CA GLN A 30 7.16 9.82 5.38
C GLN A 30 7.34 9.49 6.87
N GLY A 31 7.40 8.20 7.24
CA GLY A 31 7.61 7.75 8.61
C GLY A 31 6.33 7.59 9.45
N PHE A 32 5.16 7.62 8.81
CA PHE A 32 3.91 7.28 9.52
C PHE A 32 3.78 5.77 9.71
N PHE A 33 3.22 5.37 10.85
CA PHE A 33 2.96 3.96 11.12
C PHE A 33 1.72 3.45 10.38
N ASP A 34 1.78 2.20 9.94
CA ASP A 34 0.66 1.51 9.29
C ASP A 34 -0.62 1.56 10.14
N TYR A 35 -0.50 1.47 11.46
CA TYR A 35 -1.61 1.59 12.40
C TYR A 35 -2.33 2.95 12.32
N ASP A 36 -1.57 4.05 12.40
CA ASP A 36 -2.12 5.41 12.32
C ASP A 36 -2.80 5.65 10.97
N ILE A 37 -2.21 5.14 9.88
CA ILE A 37 -2.77 5.24 8.52
C ILE A 37 -4.09 4.49 8.43
N ARG A 38 -4.15 3.24 8.92
CA ARG A 38 -5.40 2.45 8.92
C ARG A 38 -6.48 3.10 9.78
N GLU A 39 -6.11 3.64 10.93
CA GLU A 39 -7.05 4.34 11.80
C GLU A 39 -7.67 5.55 11.09
N ALA A 40 -6.85 6.36 10.41
CA ALA A 40 -7.33 7.50 9.65
C ALA A 40 -8.23 7.08 8.47
N ILE A 41 -7.85 6.04 7.72
CA ILE A 41 -8.68 5.48 6.63
C ILE A 41 -10.03 4.99 7.17
N SER A 42 -10.02 4.30 8.32
CA SER A 42 -11.23 3.79 8.98
C SER A 42 -12.15 4.94 9.45
N LYS A 43 -11.57 5.99 10.07
CA LYS A 43 -12.30 7.19 10.52
C LYS A 43 -12.96 7.96 9.39
N LEU A 44 -12.36 7.95 8.19
CA LEU A 44 -12.96 8.56 7.00
C LEU A 44 -14.20 7.81 6.49
N ASN A 45 -14.59 6.70 7.14
CA ASN A 45 -15.77 5.90 6.82
C ASN A 45 -15.83 5.58 5.31
N LEU A 46 -14.66 5.30 4.73
CA LEU A 46 -14.46 4.92 3.33
C LEU A 46 -15.00 3.49 3.06
N ARG A 47 -16.20 3.22 3.59
CA ARG A 47 -17.02 2.03 3.36
C ARG A 47 -17.26 1.79 1.85
N GLU A 48 -17.12 2.83 1.03
CA GLU A 48 -17.17 2.73 -0.44
C GLU A 48 -16.01 1.93 -1.05
N PHE A 49 -14.87 1.76 -0.38
CA PHE A 49 -13.79 0.89 -0.88
C PHE A 49 -13.95 -0.57 -0.46
N SER A 50 -14.95 -0.89 0.37
CA SER A 50 -15.30 -2.28 0.72
C SER A 50 -16.26 -2.93 -0.28
N LYS A 51 -16.55 -2.31 -1.43
CA LYS A 51 -17.37 -2.92 -2.48
C LYS A 51 -16.49 -3.45 -3.61
N LYS A 52 -16.20 -4.75 -3.51
CA LYS A 52 -15.65 -5.67 -4.53
C LYS A 52 -14.16 -5.52 -4.90
N ARG A 53 -13.28 -6.09 -4.05
CA ARG A 53 -12.14 -6.89 -4.59
C ARG A 53 -12.72 -8.16 -5.21
N GLY A 54 -13.29 -8.00 -6.40
CA GLY A 54 -13.84 -9.07 -7.24
C GLY A 54 -13.20 -9.04 -8.61
N GLU A 55 -11.90 -8.75 -8.69
CA GLU A 55 -11.13 -9.02 -9.90
C GLU A 55 -9.90 -9.82 -9.47
N LYS A 56 -10.00 -11.13 -9.70
CA LYS A 56 -8.84 -12.02 -9.69
C LYS A 56 -7.85 -11.41 -10.68
N VAL A 57 -6.79 -10.78 -10.19
CA VAL A 57 -5.60 -10.60 -11.01
C VAL A 57 -5.12 -12.03 -11.31
N PRO A 58 -5.12 -12.50 -12.57
CA PRO A 58 -4.41 -13.73 -12.87
C PRO A 58 -2.94 -13.43 -12.63
N ILE A 59 -2.42 -13.91 -11.49
CA ILE A 59 -0.98 -14.05 -11.30
C ILE A 59 -0.56 -15.06 -12.37
N LYS A 60 -0.14 -14.56 -13.54
CA LYS A 60 0.69 -15.35 -14.43
C LYS A 60 1.91 -15.70 -13.61
N LYS A 61 2.02 -16.96 -13.18
CA LYS A 61 3.27 -17.55 -12.73
C LYS A 61 4.31 -17.19 -13.78
N ILE A 62 5.26 -16.34 -13.41
CA ILE A 62 6.49 -16.20 -14.18
C ILE A 62 7.25 -17.47 -13.83
N GLU A 63 7.25 -18.42 -14.75
CA GLU A 63 8.15 -19.57 -14.70
C GLU A 63 9.60 -19.08 -14.79
N SER A 64 10.43 -19.67 -13.93
CA SER A 64 11.88 -19.82 -14.07
C SER A 64 12.72 -18.55 -14.24
N ILE A 65 13.35 -18.12 -13.15
CA ILE A 65 14.71 -17.59 -13.23
C ILE A 65 15.58 -18.51 -12.38
N GLU A 66 16.30 -19.35 -13.09
CA GLU A 66 17.37 -20.23 -12.62
C GLU A 66 18.46 -19.45 -11.88
N GLY A 67 19.15 -20.13 -10.96
CA GLY A 67 20.45 -19.66 -10.46
C GLY A 67 20.44 -19.06 -9.05
N TRP A 68 20.05 -19.83 -8.03
CA TRP A 68 20.69 -19.71 -6.72
C TRP A 68 21.87 -20.68 -6.66
N ASP A 69 22.85 -20.47 -7.53
CA ASP A 69 24.17 -21.09 -7.38
C ASP A 69 24.91 -20.28 -6.31
N LYS A 70 24.70 -20.66 -5.06
CA LYS A 70 25.58 -20.28 -3.96
C LYS A 70 26.80 -21.19 -4.02
N ASP A 71 27.79 -20.81 -4.81
CA ASP A 71 29.16 -21.30 -4.61
C ASP A 71 30.15 -20.16 -4.79
N PHE A 72 30.44 -19.49 -3.67
CA PHE A 72 31.64 -18.68 -3.50
C PHE A 72 32.08 -18.84 -2.05
N SER A 73 32.56 -20.04 -1.72
CA SER A 73 33.56 -20.20 -0.67
C SER A 73 34.91 -20.32 -1.34
N LYS A 74 35.68 -19.24 -1.23
CA LYS A 74 37.13 -19.22 -1.45
C LYS A 74 37.81 -19.90 -0.25
N ASP A 75 38.94 -20.55 -0.57
CA ASP A 75 39.96 -21.18 0.27
C ASP A 75 39.68 -22.61 0.78
#